data_AF-A0A1H1Y2S7-F1
#
_entry.id   AF-A0A1H1Y2S7-F1
#
_cell.length_a   1.000
_cell.length_b   1.000
_cell.length_c   1.000
_cell.angle_alpha   90.00
_cell.angle_beta   90.00
_cell.angle_gamma   90.00
#
_symmetry.space_group_name_H-M   'P 1'
#
loop_
_entity.id
_entity.type
_entity.pdbx_description
1 polymer ?
#
loop_
_entity_poly.entity_id
_entity_poly.type
_entity_poly.pdbx_seq_one_letter_code
_entity_poly.pdbx_strand_id
1 'polypeptide(L)' 'MQFQFNTNSSVMGTENVAERIEAAVRQKLARFEERLTRVEVHVADDNGAKHGAADKHCTIEAARAAASRSA' A
#
# COMPACT_ATOMS: atom_id res chain seq x y z
N MET A 1 -3.47 8.05 -10.59
CA MET A 1 -2.76 6.92 -9.93
C MET A 1 -3.74 5.85 -9.44
N GLN A 2 -3.56 4.57 -9.82
CA GLN A 2 -4.30 3.42 -9.28
C GLN A 2 -3.73 3.02 -7.90
N PHE A 3 -4.59 2.66 -6.95
CA PHE A 3 -4.20 2.18 -5.62
C PHE A 3 -4.64 0.73 -5.42
N GLN A 4 -3.79 -0.10 -4.81
CA GLN A 4 -4.11 -1.47 -4.42
C GLN A 4 -3.65 -1.72 -2.99
N PHE A 5 -4.54 -2.29 -2.19
CA PHE A 5 -4.26 -2.66 -0.81
C PHE A 5 -4.30 -4.19 -0.70
N ASN A 6 -3.18 -4.77 -0.32
CA ASN A 6 -2.97 -6.19 -0.16
C ASN A 6 -2.72 -6.49 1.32
N THR A 7 -3.41 -7.48 1.87
CA THR A 7 -3.22 -7.89 3.26
C THR A 7 -3.16 -9.40 3.40
N ASN A 8 -2.39 -9.91 4.38
CA ASN A 8 -2.55 -11.29 4.83
C ASN A 8 -3.77 -11.43 5.76
N SER A 9 -4.32 -12.64 5.89
CA SER A 9 -5.63 -12.94 6.50
C SER A 9 -5.77 -12.60 8.00
N SER A 10 -4.72 -12.08 8.63
CA SER A 10 -4.71 -11.71 10.06
C SER A 10 -5.05 -10.24 10.31
N VAL A 11 -5.02 -9.36 9.30
CA VAL A 11 -5.44 -7.95 9.44
C VAL A 11 -6.94 -7.80 9.16
N MET A 12 -7.76 -8.73 9.66
CA MET A 12 -9.22 -8.59 9.65
C MET A 12 -9.63 -7.87 10.92
N GLY A 13 -9.75 -6.53 10.89
CA GLY A 13 -10.08 -5.84 12.14
C GLY A 13 -10.37 -4.35 12.14
N THR A 14 -10.53 -3.69 10.99
CA THR A 14 -11.03 -2.31 10.99
C THR A 14 -11.72 -2.02 9.68
N GLU A 15 -12.99 -1.64 9.76
CA GLU A 15 -13.88 -1.26 8.66
C GLU A 15 -13.33 -0.13 7.77
N ASN A 16 -12.17 0.47 8.11
CA ASN A 16 -11.60 1.57 7.33
C ASN A 16 -10.06 1.71 7.46
N VAL A 17 -9.28 0.62 7.37
CA VAL A 17 -7.80 0.77 7.27
C VAL A 17 -7.35 1.01 5.83
N ALA A 18 -7.94 0.32 4.85
CA ALA A 18 -7.60 0.50 3.44
C ALA A 18 -7.82 1.95 2.98
N GLU A 19 -8.97 2.57 3.30
CA GLU A 19 -9.25 3.94 2.85
C GLU A 19 -8.39 4.97 3.58
N ARG A 20 -8.12 4.79 4.88
CA ARG A 20 -7.17 5.64 5.63
C ARG A 20 -5.77 5.58 5.05
N ILE A 21 -5.29 4.39 4.69
CA ILE A 21 -3.99 4.21 4.04
C ILE A 21 -4.01 4.84 2.65
N GLU A 22 -5.06 4.61 1.87
CA GLU A 22 -5.20 5.21 0.54
C GLU A 22 -5.16 6.74 0.60
N ALA A 23 -5.94 7.35 1.49
CA ALA A 23 -5.97 8.80 1.68
C ALA A 23 -4.58 9.35 2.06
N ALA A 24 -3.88 8.70 3.01
CA ALA A 24 -2.55 9.09 3.42
C ALA A 24 -1.52 8.95 2.29
N VAL A 25 -1.60 7.87 1.51
CA VAL A 25 -0.71 7.62 0.35
C VAL A 25 -0.97 8.68 -0.73
N ARG A 26 -2.23 8.93 -1.08
CA ARG A 26 -2.60 9.96 -2.07
C ARG A 26 -2.12 11.34 -1.64
N GLN A 27 -2.33 11.71 -0.38
CA GLN A 27 -1.84 12.99 0.15
C GLN A 27 -0.31 13.10 0.06
N LYS A 28 0.43 12.06 0.48
CA LYS A 28 1.90 12.08 0.47
C LYS A 28 2.49 12.03 -0.94
N LEU A 29 1.81 11.40 -1.89
CA LEU A 29 2.28 11.21 -3.25
C LEU A 29 1.63 12.16 -4.27
N ALA A 30 0.81 13.12 -3.84
CA ALA A 30 0.08 14.04 -4.71
C ALA A 30 0.98 14.70 -5.77
N ARG A 31 2.18 15.14 -5.39
CA ARG A 31 3.17 15.75 -6.32
C ARG A 31 3.68 14.82 -7.43
N PHE A 32 3.40 13.52 -7.35
CA PHE A 32 3.85 12.49 -8.29
C PHE A 32 2.69 11.82 -9.03
N GLU A 33 1.45 12.28 -8.83
CA GLU A 33 0.26 11.59 -9.34
C GLU A 33 0.26 11.41 -10.86
N GLU A 34 0.83 12.36 -11.61
CA GLU A 34 0.97 12.29 -13.06
C GLU A 34 2.06 11.31 -13.54
N ARG A 35 3.01 10.96 -12.65
CA ARG A 35 4.16 10.10 -12.97
C ARG A 35 3.97 8.66 -12.50
N LEU A 36 3.07 8.45 -11.53
CA LEU A 36 2.77 7.16 -10.94
C LEU A 36 1.50 6.56 -11.54
N THR A 37 1.65 5.39 -12.14
CA THR A 37 0.52 4.64 -12.68
C THR A 37 -0.15 3.79 -11.62
N ARG A 38 0.64 3.22 -10.69
CA ARG A 38 0.13 2.32 -9.64
C ARG A 38 0.92 2.42 -8.35
N VAL A 39 0.23 2.31 -7.22
CA VAL A 39 0.83 2.11 -5.90
C VAL A 39 0.19 0.90 -5.24
N GLU A 40 1.04 -0.02 -4.78
CA GLU A 40 0.65 -1.25 -4.10
C GLU A 40 1.14 -1.19 -2.65
N VAL A 41 0.23 -1.42 -1.71
CA VAL A 41 0.55 -1.46 -0.28
C VAL A 41 0.28 -2.85 0.23
N HIS A 42 1.31 -3.51 0.77
CA HIS A 42 1.22 -4.83 1.38
C HIS A 42 1.35 -4.69 2.89
N VAL A 43 0.31 -5.08 3.62
CA VAL A 43 0.33 -5.12 5.09
C VAL A 43 0.24 -6.58 5.54
N ALA A 44 1.14 -6.97 6.42
CA ALA A 44 1.17 -8.30 7.02
C ALA A 44 1.18 -8.17 8.54
N ASP A 45 0.43 -9.02 9.22
CA ASP A 45 0.65 -9.31 10.63
C ASP A 45 1.40 -10.66 10.72
N ASP A 46 2.62 -10.64 11.23
CA ASP A 46 3.53 -11.79 11.27
C ASP A 46 3.31 -12.69 12.50
N ASN A 47 2.56 -12.22 13.52
CA ASN A 47 2.41 -12.92 14.80
C ASN A 47 0.98 -13.31 15.17
N GLY A 48 -0.03 -12.91 14.38
CA GLY A 48 -1.41 -13.36 14.54
C GLY A 48 -1.96 -13.06 15.94
N ALA A 49 -2.26 -14.09 16.74
CA ALA A 49 -2.83 -13.93 18.09
C ALA A 49 -1.81 -13.62 19.21
N LYS A 50 -0.50 -13.69 18.93
CA LYS A 50 0.54 -13.41 19.93
C LYS A 50 0.81 -11.91 19.98
N HIS A 51 0.55 -11.31 21.13
CA HIS A 51 0.71 -9.86 21.32
C HIS A 51 2.20 -9.52 21.50
N GLY A 52 2.70 -8.56 20.72
CA GLY A 52 4.07 -8.04 20.83
C GLY A 52 4.26 -6.73 20.09
N ALA A 53 5.15 -5.86 20.58
CA ALA A 53 5.42 -4.56 19.99
C ALA A 53 6.36 -4.68 18.76
N ALA A 54 5.87 -5.26 17.66
CA ALA A 54 6.42 -5.23 16.29
C ALA A 54 5.85 -6.40 15.46
N ASP A 55 4.54 -6.62 15.50
CA ASP A 55 3.89 -7.72 14.80
C ASP A 55 3.35 -7.34 13.41
N LYS A 56 3.43 -6.06 13.02
CA LYS A 56 2.88 -5.54 11.75
C LYS A 56 3.96 -5.03 10.82
N HIS A 57 4.00 -5.58 9.62
CA HIS A 57 4.89 -5.23 8.53
C HIS A 57 4.12 -4.53 7.40
N CYS A 58 4.72 -3.49 6.81
CA CYS A 58 4.16 -2.77 5.68
C CYS A 58 5.23 -2.53 4.61
N THR A 59 4.94 -2.95 3.38
CA THR A 59 5.76 -2.69 2.19
C THR A 59 4.95 -1.87 1.19
N ILE A 60 5.57 -0.88 0.57
CA ILE A 60 4.92 -0.02 -0.43
C ILE A 60 5.74 -0.02 -1.71
N GLU A 61 5.09 -0.34 -2.82
CA GLU A 61 5.67 -0.33 -4.16
C GLU A 61 4.99 0.73 -5.02
N ALA A 62 5.77 1.53 -5.74
CA ALA A 62 5.26 2.60 -6.59
C ALA A 62 5.78 2.45 -8.03
N ALA A 63 4.86 2.16 -8.95
CA ALA A 63 5.16 1.98 -10.36
C ALA A 63 4.94 3.29 -11.14
N ARG A 64 5.88 3.58 -12.03
CA ARG A 64 5.77 4.62 -13.06
C ARG A 64 5.33 4.02 -14.38
N ALA A 65 4.82 4.86 -15.28
CA ALA A 65 4.57 4.44 -16.65
C ALA A 65 5.85 3.86 -17.27
N ALA A 66 5.75 2.74 -17.97
CA ALA A 66 6.85 2.24 -18.77
C ALA A 66 7.16 3.28 -19.85
N ALA A 67 8.44 3.68 -19.97
CA ALA A 67 8.85 4.47 -21.12
C ALA A 67 8.55 3.65 -22.39
N SER A 68 7.88 4.25 -23.37
CA SER A 68 7.71 3.60 -24.66
C SER A 68 9.10 3.30 -25.21
N ARG A 69 9.44 2.02 -25.35
CA ARG A 69 10.65 1.64 -26.06
C ARG A 69 10.40 1.94 -27.53
N SER A 70 10.98 3.02 -28.03
CA SER A 70 11.12 3.24 -29.47
C SER A 70 11.95 2.07 -30.02
N ALA A 71 11.39 1.35 -30.99
CA ALA A 71 12.11 0.32 -31.75
C ALA A 71 13.16 0.96 -32.65
#